data_AF-A0A4Q3K148-F1
#
_entry.id   AF-A0A4Q3K148-F1
#
_cell.length_a   1.000
_cell.length_b   1.000
_cell.length_c   1.000
_cell.angle_alpha   90.00
_cell.angle_beta   90.00
_cell.angle_gamma   90.00
#
_symmetry.space_group_name_H-M   'P 1'
#
loop_
_entity.id
_entity.type
_entity.pdbx_description
1 polymer ?
#
loop_
_entity_poly.entity_id
_entity_poly.type
_entity_poly.pdbx_seq_one_letter_code
_entity_poly.pdbx_strand_id
1 'polypeptide(L)'
;MDWSWLRGVVELTREPPASAGDGEAWAASMASTTALYGFACAVVLNTLHLVFWPTDRFLLFPSPQVADAVRWLRVTSFTCQGIGALLLLVPAMRRRSPWVFLTGCVVSAALLGRALGRMGPLDQPYVHMAYLVPLVLNMALFPLALRALVTPLPGASVLLAYLATRPAELHSPLLGWTVGCMAFSVLTSIFHGHLLYLLARRSFLQDRALRRQAAELSAHRSLLEEQVAGQTDQLRRLAAHLEQATENERARLSRELHDELGQQLAGLRYSLAAVQRQDAAAPGEARARLLEMSDTLAHLTSAVREIVTDLRPQVLDERGLGAAVEWLVQRTEDRMGLPCTLATTIDDQVPVDPPIAIAAFRIIQESLTNVARHARARH
;
A
#
# COMPACT_ATOMS: atom_id res chain seq x y z
N MET A 1 -10.13 43.37 -11.03
CA MET A 1 -9.06 42.39 -11.29
C MET A 1 -8.97 41.48 -10.07
N ASP A 2 -9.28 40.20 -10.24
CA ASP A 2 -9.15 39.21 -9.17
C ASP A 2 -7.66 38.83 -9.03
N TRP A 3 -7.09 39.12 -7.86
CA TRP A 3 -5.70 38.85 -7.52
C TRP A 3 -5.54 37.50 -6.80
N SER A 4 -6.53 36.61 -6.87
CA SER A 4 -6.49 35.25 -6.30
C SER A 4 -5.26 34.45 -6.72
N TRP A 5 -4.76 34.63 -7.95
CA TRP A 5 -3.52 34.00 -8.42
C TRP A 5 -2.26 34.45 -7.65
N LEU A 6 -2.21 35.69 -7.15
CA LEU A 6 -1.09 36.16 -6.30
C LEU A 6 -1.07 35.44 -4.96
N ARG A 7 -2.24 35.05 -4.42
CA ARG A 7 -2.29 34.22 -3.20
C ARG A 7 -1.65 32.86 -3.42
N GLY A 8 -1.88 32.24 -4.58
CA GLY A 8 -1.21 30.98 -4.97
C GLY A 8 0.31 31.13 -5.06
N VAL A 9 0.82 32.24 -5.61
CA VAL A 9 2.26 32.54 -5.66
C VAL A 9 2.83 32.78 -4.26
N VAL A 10 2.12 33.49 -3.38
CA VAL A 10 2.55 33.71 -1.99
C VAL A 10 2.53 32.39 -1.20
N GLU A 11 1.55 31.52 -1.41
CA GLU A 11 1.54 30.17 -0.82
C GLU A 11 2.67 29.29 -1.34
N LEU A 12 3.07 29.44 -2.60
CA LEU A 12 4.24 28.75 -3.16
C LEU A 12 5.57 29.17 -2.50
N THR A 13 5.62 30.38 -1.92
CA THR A 13 6.81 30.87 -1.19
C THR A 13 6.86 30.43 0.28
N ARG A 14 5.78 29.87 0.84
CA ARG A 14 5.80 29.33 2.21
C ARG A 14 6.57 28.01 2.23
N GLU A 15 7.66 27.98 3.00
CA GLU A 15 8.47 26.77 3.14
C GLU A 15 7.70 25.67 3.89
N PRO A 16 7.66 24.43 3.38
CA PRO A 16 7.16 23.31 4.15
C PRO A 16 8.06 23.07 5.38
N PRO A 17 7.50 22.58 6.50
CA PRO A 17 8.32 22.20 7.65
C PRO A 17 9.34 21.12 7.24
N ALA A 18 10.62 21.39 7.47
CA ALA A 18 11.74 20.51 7.12
C ALA A 18 12.49 20.09 8.39
N SER A 19 12.80 18.80 8.51
CA SER A 19 13.68 18.31 9.57
C SER A 19 15.15 18.60 9.25
N ALA A 20 16.03 18.53 10.25
CA ALA A 20 17.47 18.75 10.05
C ALA A 20 18.08 17.84 8.96
N GLY A 21 17.59 16.60 8.83
CA GLY A 21 18.03 15.65 7.79
C GLY A 21 17.42 15.88 6.40
N ASP A 22 16.46 16.79 6.25
CA ASP A 22 15.87 17.11 4.94
C ASP A 22 16.74 18.10 4.15
N GLY A 23 17.54 18.93 4.83
CA GLY A 23 18.44 19.89 4.20
C GLY A 23 19.57 19.25 3.39
N GLU A 24 20.29 18.29 3.99
CA GLU A 24 21.36 17.57 3.29
C GLU A 24 20.84 16.71 2.14
N ALA A 25 19.72 16.01 2.35
CA ALA A 25 19.08 15.21 1.32
C ALA A 25 18.57 16.08 0.16
N TRP A 26 18.04 17.28 0.46
CA TRP A 26 17.70 18.26 -0.56
C TRP A 26 18.92 18.73 -1.33
N ALA A 27 20.03 19.08 -0.67
CA ALA A 27 21.25 19.51 -1.35
C ALA A 27 21.81 18.43 -2.30
N ALA A 28 21.77 17.16 -1.89
CA ALA A 28 22.16 16.04 -2.75
C ALA A 28 21.20 15.85 -3.95
N SER A 29 19.88 15.94 -3.72
CA SER A 29 18.85 15.88 -4.76
C SER A 29 18.97 17.02 -5.77
N MET A 30 19.22 18.23 -5.27
CA MET A 30 19.44 19.43 -6.06
C MET A 30 20.67 19.26 -6.99
N ALA A 31 21.79 18.75 -6.45
CA ALA A 31 23.00 18.50 -7.24
C ALA A 31 22.80 17.39 -8.29
N SER A 32 22.10 16.30 -7.94
CA SER A 32 21.84 15.21 -8.88
C SER A 32 20.89 15.64 -10.00
N THR A 33 19.86 16.41 -9.67
CA THR A 33 18.87 16.95 -10.62
C THR A 33 19.53 17.96 -11.55
N THR A 34 20.33 18.90 -11.01
CA THR A 34 21.08 19.88 -11.82
C THR A 34 22.08 19.19 -12.75
N ALA A 35 22.74 18.11 -12.30
CA ALA A 35 23.64 17.34 -13.15
C ALA A 35 22.91 16.64 -14.31
N LEU A 36 21.74 16.04 -14.03
CA LEU A 36 20.92 15.37 -15.04
C LEU A 36 20.44 16.35 -16.10
N TYR A 37 19.89 17.49 -15.69
CA TYR A 37 19.48 18.54 -16.63
C TYR A 37 20.66 19.10 -17.42
N GLY A 38 21.78 19.40 -16.76
CA GLY A 38 22.99 19.89 -17.43
C GLY A 38 23.50 18.92 -18.50
N PHE A 39 23.52 17.62 -18.19
CA PHE A 39 23.88 16.57 -19.14
C PHE A 39 22.88 16.49 -20.29
N ALA A 40 21.58 16.45 -20.01
CA ALA A 40 20.53 16.39 -21.03
C ALA A 40 20.58 17.62 -21.97
N CYS A 41 20.74 18.83 -21.42
CA CYS A 41 20.89 20.05 -22.19
C CYS A 41 22.12 19.98 -23.11
N ALA A 42 23.27 19.52 -22.60
CA ALA A 42 24.48 19.38 -23.42
C ALA A 42 24.28 18.37 -24.56
N VAL A 43 23.61 17.24 -24.30
CA VAL A 43 23.28 16.24 -25.35
C VAL A 43 22.36 16.83 -26.40
N VAL A 44 21.29 17.51 -26.00
CA VAL A 44 20.32 18.14 -26.92
C VAL A 44 21.00 19.21 -27.76
N LEU A 45 21.76 20.13 -27.15
CA LEU A 45 22.45 21.20 -27.86
C LEU A 45 23.49 20.66 -28.84
N ASN A 46 24.29 19.67 -28.44
CA ASN A 46 25.26 19.03 -29.34
C ASN A 46 24.56 18.31 -30.50
N THR A 47 23.43 17.66 -30.24
CA THR A 47 22.62 17.01 -31.29
C THR A 47 22.10 18.05 -32.29
N LEU A 48 21.55 19.17 -31.79
CA LEU A 48 21.11 20.27 -32.64
C LEU A 48 22.28 20.87 -33.44
N HIS A 49 23.46 21.01 -32.83
CA HIS A 49 24.64 21.47 -33.54
C HIS A 49 25.00 20.57 -34.72
N LEU A 50 24.97 19.25 -34.54
CA LEU A 50 25.26 18.26 -35.59
C LEU A 50 24.19 18.26 -36.69
N VAL A 51 22.91 18.29 -36.32
CA VAL A 51 21.78 18.26 -37.27
C VAL A 51 21.76 19.50 -38.15
N PHE A 52 22.01 20.68 -37.58
CA PHE A 52 21.96 21.95 -38.32
C PHE A 52 23.29 22.33 -38.98
N TRP A 53 24.39 21.62 -38.72
CA TRP A 53 25.68 21.96 -39.33
C TRP A 53 25.65 21.97 -40.86
N PRO A 54 25.05 20.98 -41.55
CA PRO A 54 25.00 20.98 -43.01
C PRO A 54 24.26 22.19 -43.62
N THR A 55 23.34 22.80 -42.86
CA THR A 55 22.54 23.96 -43.29
C THR A 55 23.27 25.30 -43.23
N ASP A 56 24.45 25.36 -42.60
CA ASP A 56 25.25 26.59 -42.51
C ASP A 56 25.82 27.02 -43.86
N ARG A 57 26.37 26.06 -44.61
CA ARG A 57 26.47 26.14 -46.07
C ARG A 57 25.03 26.26 -46.54
N PHE A 58 24.59 27.09 -47.46
CA PHE A 58 23.17 27.46 -47.72
C PHE A 58 22.77 28.71 -46.94
N LEU A 59 22.67 28.70 -45.61
CA LEU A 59 22.16 29.86 -44.85
C LEU A 59 23.17 31.03 -44.74
N LEU A 60 24.48 30.76 -44.72
CA LEU A 60 25.52 31.75 -44.38
C LEU A 60 26.38 32.20 -45.58
N PHE A 61 26.07 31.74 -46.79
CA PHE A 61 26.85 32.00 -48.01
C PHE A 61 27.05 33.47 -48.41
N PRO A 62 26.17 34.45 -48.09
CA PRO A 62 26.38 35.82 -48.55
C PRO A 62 27.59 36.53 -47.91
N SER A 63 28.16 36.00 -46.82
CA SER A 63 29.20 36.66 -46.04
C SER A 63 30.28 35.67 -45.55
N PRO A 64 31.48 35.66 -46.18
CA PRO A 64 32.59 34.80 -45.74
C PRO A 64 32.97 34.99 -44.27
N GLN A 65 32.89 36.24 -43.78
CA GLN A 65 33.19 36.59 -42.39
C GLN A 65 32.20 35.96 -41.41
N VAL A 66 30.91 35.94 -41.74
CA VAL A 66 29.88 35.30 -40.92
C VAL A 66 30.04 33.78 -40.95
N ALA A 67 30.34 33.20 -42.12
CA ALA A 67 30.55 31.77 -42.25
C ALA A 67 31.71 31.26 -41.37
N ASP A 68 32.84 31.97 -41.34
CA ASP A 68 33.99 31.60 -40.51
C ASP A 68 33.72 31.80 -39.01
N ALA A 69 33.02 32.88 -38.65
CA ALA A 69 32.62 33.13 -37.28
C ALA A 69 31.66 32.06 -36.74
N VAL A 70 30.68 31.62 -37.54
CA VAL A 70 29.72 30.57 -37.14
C VAL A 70 30.41 29.19 -37.06
N ARG A 71 31.29 28.85 -38.02
CA ARG A 71 32.06 27.59 -37.94
C ARG A 71 32.90 27.53 -36.67
N TRP A 72 33.62 28.60 -36.36
CA TRP A 72 34.40 28.68 -35.13
C TRP A 72 33.52 28.56 -33.88
N LEU A 73 32.37 29.25 -33.86
CA LEU A 73 31.40 29.16 -32.77
C LEU A 73 30.90 27.72 -32.58
N ARG A 74 30.48 27.03 -33.65
CA ARG A 74 29.97 25.64 -33.56
C ARG A 74 31.00 24.69 -32.99
N VAL A 75 32.23 24.71 -33.51
CA VAL A 75 33.31 23.81 -33.06
C VAL A 75 33.62 24.05 -31.58
N THR A 76 33.74 25.32 -31.17
CA THR A 76 34.08 25.66 -29.79
C THR A 76 32.93 25.40 -28.82
N SER A 77 31.68 25.73 -29.17
CA SER A 77 30.51 25.41 -28.37
C SER A 77 30.30 23.91 -28.23
N PHE A 78 30.43 23.13 -29.32
CA PHE A 78 30.30 21.67 -29.28
C PHE A 78 31.35 21.04 -28.35
N THR A 79 32.61 21.49 -28.47
CA THR A 79 33.70 20.98 -27.63
C THR A 79 33.49 21.35 -26.17
N CYS A 80 33.11 22.59 -25.88
CA CYS A 80 32.86 23.06 -24.51
C CYS A 80 31.70 22.32 -23.84
N GLN A 81 30.58 22.15 -24.55
CA GLN A 81 29.41 21.40 -24.07
C GLN A 81 29.74 19.91 -23.89
N GLY A 82 30.51 19.31 -24.80
CA GLY A 82 30.99 17.92 -24.68
C GLY A 82 31.87 17.70 -23.46
N ILE A 83 32.84 18.58 -23.21
CA ILE A 83 33.68 18.54 -22.00
C ILE A 83 32.82 18.70 -20.75
N GLY A 84 31.88 19.64 -20.74
CA GLY A 84 30.94 19.84 -19.63
C GLY A 84 30.13 18.58 -19.33
N ALA A 85 29.60 17.92 -20.36
CA ALA A 85 28.86 16.66 -20.21
C ALA A 85 29.72 15.54 -19.64
N LEU A 86 30.97 15.38 -20.12
CA LEU A 86 31.92 14.40 -19.61
C LEU A 86 32.29 14.66 -18.15
N LEU A 87 32.49 15.94 -17.76
CA LEU A 87 32.74 16.30 -16.37
C LEU A 87 31.57 15.92 -15.46
N LEU A 88 30.33 16.02 -15.93
CA LEU A 88 29.14 15.63 -15.15
C LEU A 88 29.01 14.10 -14.96
N LEU A 89 29.73 13.27 -15.73
CA LEU A 89 29.82 11.83 -15.52
C LEU A 89 30.76 11.46 -14.36
N VAL A 90 31.69 12.36 -13.98
CA VAL A 90 32.64 12.11 -12.90
C VAL A 90 31.96 12.33 -11.54
N PRO A 91 31.91 11.34 -10.63
CA PRO A 91 31.17 11.45 -9.36
C PRO A 91 31.59 12.63 -8.47
N ALA A 92 32.89 12.93 -8.42
CA ALA A 92 33.44 14.06 -7.67
C ALA A 92 32.94 15.43 -8.20
N MET A 93 32.82 15.55 -9.52
CA MET A 93 32.32 16.76 -10.18
C MET A 93 30.80 16.85 -10.14
N ARG A 94 30.11 15.70 -10.14
CA ARG A 94 28.64 15.63 -9.99
C ARG A 94 28.15 16.23 -8.67
N ARG A 95 28.90 16.11 -7.58
CA ARG A 95 28.60 16.80 -6.31
C ARG A 95 28.74 18.32 -6.41
N ARG A 96 29.60 18.81 -7.31
CA ARG A 96 29.80 20.23 -7.62
C ARG A 96 29.06 20.64 -8.90
N SER A 97 28.06 19.87 -9.34
CA SER A 97 27.38 20.05 -10.61
C SER A 97 26.84 21.46 -10.86
N PRO A 98 26.32 22.22 -9.86
CA PRO A 98 25.82 23.57 -10.14
C PRO A 98 26.96 24.52 -10.57
N TRP A 99 28.14 24.36 -9.98
CA TRP A 99 29.32 25.17 -10.30
C TRP A 99 29.96 24.78 -11.63
N VAL A 100 30.01 23.48 -11.93
CA VAL A 100 30.46 22.96 -13.23
C VAL A 100 29.55 23.50 -14.34
N PHE A 101 28.24 23.46 -14.13
CA PHE A 101 27.25 23.97 -15.08
C PHE A 101 27.37 25.49 -15.28
N LEU A 102 27.46 26.27 -14.21
CA LEU A 102 27.65 27.72 -14.28
C LEU A 102 28.93 28.09 -15.07
N THR A 103 30.03 27.42 -14.77
CA THR A 103 31.32 27.65 -15.44
C THR A 103 31.20 27.37 -16.94
N GLY A 104 30.58 26.25 -17.32
CA GLY A 104 30.31 25.92 -18.72
C GLY A 104 29.43 26.96 -19.42
N CYS A 105 28.40 27.49 -18.74
CA CYS A 105 27.53 28.54 -19.27
C CYS A 105 28.30 29.85 -19.50
N VAL A 106 29.12 30.28 -18.53
CA VAL A 106 29.94 31.50 -18.62
C VAL A 106 30.96 31.41 -19.75
N VAL A 107 31.66 30.28 -19.88
CA VAL A 107 32.62 30.05 -20.97
C VAL A 107 31.91 30.04 -22.32
N SER A 108 30.80 29.30 -22.45
CA SER A 108 30.02 29.25 -23.69
C SER A 108 29.46 30.62 -24.10
N ALA A 109 29.02 31.41 -23.12
CA ALA A 109 28.55 32.77 -23.31
C ALA A 109 29.65 33.71 -23.82
N ALA A 110 30.86 33.64 -23.25
CA ALA A 110 31.99 34.42 -23.74
C ALA A 110 32.38 34.04 -25.18
N LEU A 111 32.38 32.75 -25.52
CA LEU A 111 32.63 32.27 -26.89
C LEU A 111 31.58 32.81 -27.86
N LEU A 112 30.30 32.78 -27.48
CA LEU A 112 29.21 33.34 -28.27
C LEU A 112 29.37 34.85 -28.48
N GLY A 113 29.67 35.63 -27.44
CA GLY A 113 29.89 37.07 -27.56
C GLY A 113 31.02 37.43 -28.51
N ARG A 114 32.15 36.70 -28.43
CA ARG A 114 33.28 36.86 -29.34
C ARG A 114 32.90 36.53 -30.79
N ALA A 115 32.06 35.51 -31.01
CA ALA A 115 31.60 35.14 -32.33
C ALA A 115 30.65 36.19 -32.92
N LEU A 116 29.67 36.66 -32.15
CA LEU A 116 28.73 37.70 -32.56
C LEU A 116 29.44 39.00 -32.95
N GLY A 117 30.46 39.41 -32.18
CA GLY A 117 31.24 40.60 -32.49
C GLY A 117 32.19 40.44 -33.69
N ARG A 118 32.44 39.22 -34.17
CA ARG A 118 33.05 39.00 -35.50
C ARG A 118 32.02 39.11 -36.62
N MET A 119 30.77 38.72 -36.37
CA MET A 119 29.72 38.66 -37.41
C MET A 119 29.24 40.05 -37.85
N GLY A 120 28.94 40.98 -36.92
CA GLY A 120 28.46 42.32 -37.32
C GLY A 120 27.97 43.21 -36.17
N PRO A 121 27.66 44.48 -36.45
CA PRO A 121 27.34 45.50 -35.44
C PRO A 121 26.04 45.21 -34.66
N LEU A 122 25.72 46.04 -33.66
CA LEU A 122 24.56 45.82 -32.77
C LEU A 122 23.19 45.90 -33.48
N ASP A 123 23.13 46.46 -34.68
CA ASP A 123 21.95 46.54 -35.53
C ASP A 123 21.59 45.20 -36.19
N GLN A 124 22.48 44.21 -36.11
CA GLN A 124 22.29 42.91 -36.74
C GLN A 124 21.36 42.02 -35.91
N PRO A 125 20.37 41.36 -36.54
CA PRO A 125 19.30 40.66 -35.84
C PRO A 125 19.81 39.46 -35.01
N TYR A 126 20.90 38.81 -35.44
CA TYR A 126 21.48 37.67 -34.72
C TYR A 126 22.14 38.06 -33.39
N VAL A 127 22.55 39.32 -33.21
CA VAL A 127 23.11 39.78 -31.92
C VAL A 127 22.02 39.77 -30.84
N HIS A 128 20.77 40.01 -31.21
CA HIS A 128 19.64 39.98 -30.29
C HIS A 128 19.32 38.57 -29.76
N MET A 129 19.79 37.50 -30.41
CA MET A 129 19.67 36.13 -29.88
C MET A 129 20.46 35.95 -28.58
N ALA A 130 21.48 36.79 -28.33
CA ALA A 130 22.24 36.80 -27.08
C ALA A 130 21.38 37.12 -25.86
N TYR A 131 20.23 37.79 -26.03
CA TYR A 131 19.34 38.14 -24.93
C TYR A 131 18.75 36.92 -24.22
N LEU A 132 18.76 35.76 -24.87
CA LEU A 132 18.24 34.52 -24.28
C LEU A 132 19.28 33.80 -23.41
N VAL A 133 20.56 34.18 -23.49
CA VAL A 133 21.66 33.46 -22.82
C VAL A 133 21.49 33.38 -21.29
N PRO A 134 21.07 34.44 -20.58
CA PRO A 134 20.84 34.34 -19.13
C PRO A 134 19.78 33.30 -18.74
N LEU A 135 18.79 33.03 -19.61
CA LEU A 135 17.71 32.07 -19.33
C LEU A 135 18.21 30.62 -19.19
N VAL A 136 19.42 30.30 -19.68
CA VAL A 136 20.01 28.95 -19.57
C VAL A 136 20.21 28.54 -18.10
N LEU A 137 20.41 29.51 -17.18
CA LEU A 137 20.56 29.25 -15.74
C LEU A 137 19.24 28.92 -15.02
N ASN A 138 18.10 28.94 -15.71
CA ASN A 138 16.83 28.45 -15.15
C ASN A 138 16.91 26.98 -14.74
N MET A 139 17.73 26.19 -15.43
CA MET A 139 17.90 24.75 -15.18
C MET A 139 18.73 24.43 -13.93
N ALA A 140 19.51 25.39 -13.43
CA ALA A 140 20.30 25.20 -12.21
C ALA A 140 19.47 25.58 -10.98
N LEU A 141 19.24 24.65 -10.06
CA LEU A 141 18.35 24.85 -8.91
C LEU A 141 19.02 25.67 -7.78
N PHE A 142 19.45 26.90 -8.05
CA PHE A 142 20.08 27.76 -7.05
C PHE A 142 19.07 28.43 -6.10
N PRO A 143 19.40 28.58 -4.80
CA PRO A 143 18.64 29.42 -3.89
C PRO A 143 18.70 30.89 -4.34
N LEU A 144 17.70 31.69 -3.94
CA LEU A 144 17.49 33.05 -4.47
C LEU A 144 18.74 33.94 -4.35
N ALA A 145 19.38 33.97 -3.18
CA ALA A 145 20.55 34.80 -2.94
C ALA A 145 21.71 34.46 -3.90
N LEU A 146 22.01 33.17 -4.07
CA LEU A 146 23.04 32.73 -4.99
C LEU A 146 22.65 32.97 -6.44
N ARG A 147 21.38 32.75 -6.79
CA ARG A 147 20.84 32.98 -8.13
C ARG A 147 20.97 34.45 -8.54
N ALA A 148 20.66 35.38 -7.66
CA ALA A 148 20.82 36.81 -7.91
C ALA A 148 22.27 37.19 -8.25
N LEU A 149 23.25 36.49 -7.68
CA LEU A 149 24.68 36.71 -7.93
C LEU A 149 25.16 36.06 -9.23
N VAL A 150 24.74 34.83 -9.52
CA VAL A 150 25.32 34.05 -10.64
C VAL A 150 24.59 34.26 -11.98
N THR A 151 23.30 34.62 -11.96
CA THR A 151 22.49 34.78 -13.18
C THR A 151 22.98 35.89 -14.12
N PRO A 152 23.50 37.04 -13.63
CA PRO A 152 24.08 38.06 -14.51
C PRO A 152 25.35 37.61 -15.24
N LEU A 153 26.07 36.60 -14.73
CA LEU A 153 27.42 36.26 -15.21
C LEU A 153 27.45 35.84 -16.70
N PRO A 154 26.57 34.95 -17.21
CA PRO A 154 26.58 34.63 -18.64
C PRO A 154 26.24 35.83 -19.52
N GLY A 155 25.24 36.64 -19.15
CA GLY A 155 24.88 37.84 -19.91
C GLY A 155 26.02 38.87 -19.99
N ALA A 156 26.65 39.14 -18.84
CA ALA A 156 27.84 40.00 -18.78
C ALA A 156 29.00 39.43 -19.61
N SER A 157 29.19 38.11 -19.60
CA SER A 157 30.25 37.45 -20.37
C SER A 157 30.05 37.57 -21.87
N VAL A 158 28.80 37.47 -22.37
CA VAL A 158 28.48 37.73 -23.78
C VAL A 158 28.83 39.18 -24.14
N LEU A 159 28.33 40.14 -23.36
CA LEU A 159 28.48 41.56 -23.66
C LEU A 159 29.95 42.02 -23.61
N LEU A 160 30.70 41.59 -22.59
CA LEU A 160 32.12 41.90 -22.46
C LEU A 160 32.94 41.31 -23.60
N ALA A 161 32.69 40.05 -23.97
CA ALA A 161 33.39 39.41 -25.08
C ALA A 161 33.05 40.06 -26.44
N TYR A 162 31.79 40.48 -26.62
CA TYR A 162 31.35 41.23 -27.80
C TYR A 162 32.05 42.60 -27.91
N LEU A 163 32.01 43.39 -26.84
CA LEU A 163 32.66 44.72 -26.81
C LEU A 163 34.18 44.64 -26.92
N ALA A 164 34.80 43.58 -26.39
CA ALA A 164 36.24 43.34 -26.57
C ALA A 164 36.60 43.10 -28.05
N THR A 165 35.70 42.52 -28.84
CA THR A 165 35.90 42.38 -30.30
C THR A 165 35.52 43.61 -31.10
N ARG A 166 34.58 44.44 -30.60
CA ARG A 166 34.12 45.69 -31.25
C ARG A 166 34.02 46.83 -30.23
N PRO A 167 35.15 47.46 -29.85
CA PRO A 167 35.14 48.57 -28.90
C PRO A 167 34.40 49.80 -29.44
N ALA A 168 34.26 49.96 -30.76
CA ALA A 168 33.51 51.06 -31.37
C ALA A 168 32.03 51.10 -30.92
N GLU A 169 31.43 49.95 -30.58
CA GLU A 169 30.04 49.85 -30.13
C GLU A 169 29.80 50.42 -28.73
N LEU A 170 30.86 50.77 -27.98
CA LEU A 170 30.74 51.48 -26.69
C LEU A 170 29.96 52.80 -26.81
N HIS A 171 30.02 53.44 -27.98
CA HIS A 171 29.34 54.70 -28.27
C HIS A 171 28.07 54.52 -29.10
N SER A 172 27.65 53.27 -29.34
CA SER A 172 26.48 52.97 -30.15
C SER A 172 25.19 53.31 -29.39
N PRO A 173 24.20 53.96 -30.03
CA PRO A 173 22.90 54.22 -29.40
C PRO A 173 22.14 52.94 -29.04
N LEU A 174 22.47 51.80 -29.68
CA LEU A 174 21.84 50.50 -29.42
C LEU A 174 22.43 49.76 -28.20
N LEU A 175 23.53 50.24 -27.63
CA LEU A 175 24.15 49.59 -26.47
C LEU A 175 23.22 49.64 -25.25
N GLY A 176 22.56 50.78 -25.01
CA GLY A 176 21.59 50.92 -23.92
C GLY A 176 20.40 49.97 -24.05
N TRP A 177 19.90 49.79 -25.28
CA TRP A 177 18.84 48.80 -25.58
C TRP A 177 19.31 47.37 -25.30
N THR A 178 20.51 47.02 -25.76
CA THR A 178 21.13 45.70 -25.55
C THR A 178 21.27 45.38 -24.06
N VAL A 179 21.79 46.34 -23.28
CA VAL A 179 21.92 46.22 -21.81
C VAL A 179 20.55 46.09 -21.15
N GLY A 180 19.55 46.89 -21.58
CA GLY A 180 18.18 46.82 -21.07
C GLY A 180 17.52 45.46 -21.31
N CYS A 181 17.60 44.92 -22.53
CA CYS A 181 17.08 43.59 -22.86
C CYS A 181 17.80 42.48 -22.09
N MET A 182 19.13 42.58 -21.92
CA MET A 182 19.89 41.64 -21.10
C MET A 182 19.48 41.71 -19.63
N ALA A 183 19.36 42.92 -19.05
CA ALA A 183 18.90 43.09 -17.68
C ALA A 183 17.49 42.52 -17.48
N PHE A 184 16.58 42.75 -18.42
CA PHE A 184 15.25 42.15 -18.40
C PHE A 184 15.31 40.62 -18.42
N SER A 185 16.10 40.02 -19.32
CA SER A 185 16.25 38.56 -19.39
C SER A 185 16.86 37.96 -18.12
N VAL A 186 17.78 38.66 -17.46
CA VAL A 186 18.36 38.27 -16.17
C VAL A 186 17.28 38.28 -15.08
N LEU A 187 16.48 39.34 -15.00
CA LEU A 187 15.38 39.42 -14.04
C LEU A 187 14.34 38.31 -14.27
N THR A 188 13.98 38.06 -15.54
CA THR A 188 13.09 36.95 -15.91
C THR A 188 13.68 35.61 -15.52
N SER A 189 14.99 35.41 -15.73
CA SER A 189 15.68 34.17 -15.34
C SER A 189 15.73 33.98 -13.82
N ILE A 190 16.00 35.06 -13.06
CA ILE A 190 16.00 35.00 -11.59
C ILE A 190 14.60 34.59 -11.10
N PHE A 191 13.56 35.22 -11.61
CA PHE A 191 12.18 34.93 -11.23
C PHE A 191 11.77 33.49 -11.59
N HIS A 192 11.90 33.12 -12.87
CA HIS A 192 11.46 31.80 -13.35
C HIS A 192 12.30 30.68 -12.74
N GLY A 193 13.60 30.85 -12.67
CA GLY A 193 14.49 29.91 -12.02
C GLY A 193 14.18 29.73 -10.54
N HIS A 194 13.90 30.81 -9.81
CA HIS A 194 13.53 30.71 -8.39
C HIS A 194 12.20 29.98 -8.20
N LEU A 195 11.23 30.21 -9.09
CA LEU A 195 9.98 29.46 -9.09
C LEU A 195 10.23 27.96 -9.30
N LEU A 196 11.09 27.57 -10.25
CA LEU A 196 11.48 26.17 -10.45
C LEU A 196 12.17 25.57 -9.22
N TYR A 197 13.01 26.35 -8.54
CA TYR A 197 13.64 25.94 -7.28
C TYR A 197 12.59 25.65 -6.19
N LEU A 198 11.61 26.54 -6.00
CA LEU A 198 10.54 26.35 -5.02
C LEU A 198 9.68 25.13 -5.34
N LEU A 199 9.30 24.95 -6.61
CA LEU A 199 8.51 23.80 -7.06
C LEU A 199 9.26 22.49 -6.85
N ALA A 200 10.54 22.43 -7.24
CA ALA A 200 11.38 21.25 -7.05
C ALA A 200 11.56 20.90 -5.56
N ARG A 201 11.80 21.92 -4.71
CA ARG A 201 11.95 21.71 -3.27
C ARG A 201 10.65 21.23 -2.63
N ARG A 202 9.52 21.81 -3.01
CA ARG A 202 8.20 21.41 -2.50
C ARG A 202 7.86 19.98 -2.91
N SER A 203 8.05 19.64 -4.19
CA SER A 203 7.86 18.29 -4.71
C SER A 203 8.72 17.27 -3.97
N PHE A 204 9.99 17.59 -3.72
CA PHE A 204 10.89 16.72 -2.97
C PHE A 204 10.43 16.48 -1.53
N LEU A 205 10.04 17.54 -0.82
CA LEU A 205 9.57 17.43 0.56
C LEU A 205 8.23 16.68 0.66
N GLN A 206 7.32 16.90 -0.30
CA GLN A 206 6.06 16.18 -0.40
C GLN A 206 6.26 14.68 -0.64
N ASP A 207 7.14 14.31 -1.58
CA ASP A 207 7.47 12.92 -1.87
C ASP A 207 8.07 12.21 -0.64
N ARG A 208 8.96 12.88 0.12
CA ARG A 208 9.47 12.31 1.38
C ARG A 208 8.38 12.17 2.44
N ALA A 209 7.50 13.15 2.59
CA ALA A 209 6.41 13.09 3.57
C ALA A 209 5.45 11.93 3.25
N LEU A 210 5.07 11.77 1.98
CA LEU A 210 4.23 10.66 1.51
C LEU A 210 4.89 9.31 1.77
N ARG A 211 6.20 9.17 1.51
CA ARG A 211 6.93 7.93 1.80
C ARG A 211 6.98 7.60 3.29
N ARG A 212 7.14 8.61 4.16
CA ARG A 212 7.09 8.41 5.62
C ARG A 212 5.71 7.91 6.06
N GLN A 213 4.64 8.57 5.60
CA GLN A 213 3.26 8.15 5.91
C GLN A 213 2.92 6.76 5.38
N ALA A 214 3.37 6.42 4.17
CA ALA A 214 3.18 5.09 3.60
C ALA A 214 3.89 4.01 4.44
N ALA A 215 5.10 4.28 4.91
CA ALA A 215 5.83 3.38 5.80
C ALA A 215 5.12 3.20 7.15
N GLU A 216 4.66 4.28 7.78
CA GLU A 216 3.90 4.25 9.04
C GLU A 216 2.58 3.46 8.89
N LEU A 217 1.82 3.72 7.82
CA LEU A 217 0.57 3.00 7.55
C LEU A 217 0.81 1.51 7.33
N SER A 218 1.88 1.16 6.60
CA SER A 218 2.24 -0.25 6.39
C SER A 218 2.60 -0.96 7.69
N ALA A 219 3.34 -0.31 8.59
CA ALA A 219 3.70 -0.86 9.89
C ALA A 219 2.47 -1.02 10.78
N HIS A 220 1.58 -0.03 10.82
CA HIS A 220 0.34 -0.11 11.61
C HIS A 220 -0.58 -1.22 11.10
N ARG A 221 -0.70 -1.38 9.77
CA ARG A 221 -1.47 -2.46 9.15
C ARG A 221 -0.94 -3.84 9.55
N SER A 222 0.38 -4.06 9.47
CA SER A 222 0.97 -5.35 9.86
C SER A 222 0.69 -5.68 11.34
N LEU A 223 0.77 -4.69 12.22
CA LEU A 223 0.47 -4.88 13.65
C LEU A 223 -1.01 -5.23 13.88
N LEU A 224 -1.93 -4.57 13.17
CA LEU A 224 -3.36 -4.90 13.25
C LEU A 224 -3.64 -6.31 12.71
N GLU A 225 -3.02 -6.70 11.60
CA GLU A 225 -3.15 -8.04 11.03
C GLU A 225 -2.66 -9.12 12.02
N GLU A 226 -1.54 -8.89 12.71
CA GLU A 226 -1.04 -9.77 13.75
C GLU A 226 -1.99 -9.85 14.95
N GLN A 227 -2.52 -8.71 15.41
CA GLN A 227 -3.50 -8.67 16.50
C GLN A 227 -4.78 -9.43 16.17
N VAL A 228 -5.33 -9.23 14.96
CA VAL A 228 -6.52 -9.94 14.48
C VAL A 228 -6.26 -11.43 14.39
N ALA A 229 -5.11 -11.85 13.85
CA ALA A 229 -4.72 -13.25 13.79
C ALA A 229 -4.63 -13.87 15.20
N GLY A 230 -3.98 -13.17 16.14
CA GLY A 230 -3.85 -13.62 17.53
C GLY A 230 -5.19 -13.74 18.26
N GLN A 231 -6.08 -12.75 18.12
CA GLN A 231 -7.43 -12.78 18.69
C GLN A 231 -8.29 -13.89 18.08
N THR A 232 -8.20 -14.10 16.77
CA THR A 232 -8.94 -15.17 16.07
C THR A 232 -8.50 -16.54 16.58
N ASP A 233 -7.20 -16.75 16.79
CA ASP A 233 -6.65 -17.99 17.33
C ASP A 233 -7.05 -18.21 18.81
N GLN A 234 -7.08 -17.16 19.62
CA GLN A 234 -7.60 -17.22 20.99
C GLN A 234 -9.09 -17.59 21.02
N LEU A 235 -9.92 -16.97 20.18
CA LEU A 235 -11.34 -17.29 20.08
C LEU A 235 -11.57 -18.74 19.64
N ARG A 236 -10.81 -19.23 18.65
CA ARG A 236 -10.88 -20.64 18.23
C ARG A 236 -10.53 -21.60 19.36
N ARG A 237 -9.45 -21.32 20.10
CA ARG A 237 -9.05 -22.15 21.26
C ARG A 237 -10.09 -22.12 22.37
N LEU A 238 -10.66 -20.95 22.67
CA LEU A 238 -11.72 -20.82 23.68
C LEU A 238 -12.98 -21.58 23.26
N ALA A 239 -13.39 -21.47 22.00
CA ALA A 239 -14.55 -22.18 21.46
C ALA A 239 -14.36 -23.70 21.56
N ALA A 240 -13.20 -24.22 21.13
CA ALA A 240 -12.88 -25.65 21.26
C ALA A 240 -12.87 -26.11 22.72
N HIS A 241 -12.32 -25.31 23.63
CA HIS A 241 -12.30 -25.63 25.06
C HIS A 241 -13.72 -25.65 25.67
N LEU A 242 -14.58 -24.71 25.30
CA LEU A 242 -15.98 -24.67 25.74
C LEU A 242 -16.78 -25.86 25.21
N GLU A 243 -16.58 -26.25 23.96
CA GLU A 243 -17.21 -27.43 23.36
C GLU A 243 -16.80 -28.70 24.10
N GLN A 244 -15.50 -28.88 24.34
CA GLN A 244 -14.98 -30.02 25.09
C GLN A 244 -15.47 -30.04 26.54
N ALA A 245 -15.50 -28.89 27.22
CA ALA A 245 -16.04 -28.79 28.57
C ALA A 245 -17.52 -29.17 28.61
N THR A 246 -18.30 -28.75 27.61
CA THR A 246 -19.73 -29.07 27.49
C THR A 246 -19.96 -30.57 27.29
N GLU A 247 -19.19 -31.23 26.43
CA GLU A 247 -19.31 -32.69 26.24
C GLU A 247 -18.85 -33.48 27.47
N ASN A 248 -17.80 -33.04 28.16
CA ASN A 248 -17.38 -33.63 29.43
C ASN A 248 -18.47 -33.50 30.51
N GLU A 249 -19.13 -32.35 30.58
CA GLU A 249 -20.25 -32.09 31.49
C GLU A 249 -21.43 -33.01 31.18
N ARG A 250 -21.82 -33.13 29.90
CA ARG A 250 -22.87 -34.06 29.45
C ARG A 250 -22.55 -35.51 29.81
N ALA A 251 -21.30 -35.93 29.63
CA ALA A 251 -20.85 -37.26 30.00
C ALA A 251 -20.84 -37.50 31.52
N ARG A 252 -20.57 -36.48 32.33
CA ARG A 252 -20.65 -36.57 33.79
C ARG A 252 -22.11 -36.68 34.23
N LEU A 253 -22.97 -35.77 33.77
CA LEU A 253 -24.40 -35.75 34.11
C LEU A 253 -25.12 -37.02 33.69
N SER A 254 -24.83 -37.55 32.49
CA SER A 254 -25.39 -38.82 32.03
C SER A 254 -25.06 -39.98 32.98
N ARG A 255 -23.81 -40.06 33.47
CA ARG A 255 -23.38 -41.08 34.43
C ARG A 255 -24.01 -40.89 35.80
N GLU A 256 -23.98 -39.68 36.36
CA GLU A 256 -24.58 -39.37 37.66
C GLU A 256 -26.08 -39.69 37.67
N LEU A 257 -26.82 -39.28 36.63
CA LEU A 257 -28.25 -39.58 36.49
C LEU A 257 -28.51 -41.08 36.31
N HIS A 258 -27.69 -41.79 35.53
CA HIS A 258 -27.84 -43.23 35.34
C HIS A 258 -27.62 -44.00 36.64
N ASP A 259 -26.56 -43.66 37.39
CA ASP A 259 -26.18 -44.36 38.61
C ASP A 259 -27.15 -44.03 39.75
N GLU A 260 -27.46 -42.76 40.00
CA GLU A 260 -28.28 -42.36 41.14
C GLU A 260 -29.77 -42.65 40.93
N LEU A 261 -30.36 -42.13 39.84
CA LEU A 261 -31.79 -42.32 39.58
C LEU A 261 -32.10 -43.75 39.13
N GLY A 262 -31.21 -44.37 38.34
CA GLY A 262 -31.39 -45.74 37.87
C GLY A 262 -31.45 -46.74 39.03
N GLN A 263 -30.56 -46.61 40.02
CA GLN A 263 -30.55 -47.46 41.21
C GLN A 263 -31.77 -47.21 42.10
N GLN A 264 -32.14 -45.94 42.35
CA GLN A 264 -33.31 -45.60 43.16
C GLN A 264 -34.61 -46.14 42.55
N LEU A 265 -34.81 -45.95 41.24
CA LEU A 265 -35.98 -46.47 40.51
C LEU A 265 -36.00 -47.99 40.49
N ALA A 266 -34.85 -48.66 40.32
CA ALA A 266 -34.75 -50.11 40.38
C ALA A 266 -35.13 -50.65 41.78
N GLY A 267 -34.67 -49.98 42.84
CA GLY A 267 -35.02 -50.29 44.23
C GLY A 267 -36.52 -50.10 44.52
N LEU A 268 -37.09 -48.97 44.09
CA LEU A 268 -38.54 -48.71 44.17
C LEU A 268 -39.35 -49.79 43.45
N ARG A 269 -38.91 -50.19 42.25
CA ARG A 269 -39.59 -51.21 41.44
C ARG A 269 -39.53 -52.57 42.11
N TYR A 270 -38.40 -52.91 42.73
CA TYR A 270 -38.24 -54.14 43.49
C TYR A 270 -39.14 -54.17 44.73
N SER A 271 -39.16 -53.08 45.52
CA SER A 271 -40.03 -52.93 46.69
C SER A 271 -41.51 -53.03 46.31
N LEU A 272 -41.92 -52.36 45.24
CA LEU A 272 -43.30 -52.43 44.73
C LEU A 272 -43.67 -53.85 44.26
N ALA A 273 -42.77 -54.52 43.53
CA ALA A 273 -42.97 -55.90 43.10
C ALA A 273 -42.98 -56.90 44.26
N ALA A 274 -42.32 -56.60 45.39
CA ALA A 274 -42.37 -57.42 46.60
C ALA A 274 -43.72 -57.28 47.32
N VAL A 275 -44.24 -56.05 47.43
CA VAL A 275 -45.58 -55.78 47.99
C VAL A 275 -46.67 -56.45 47.14
N GLN A 276 -46.58 -56.35 45.80
CA GLN A 276 -47.50 -57.04 44.88
C GLN A 276 -47.47 -58.58 45.04
N ARG A 277 -46.33 -59.16 45.44
CA ARG A 277 -46.17 -60.62 45.65
C ARG A 277 -46.65 -61.09 47.03
N GLN A 278 -46.46 -60.28 48.08
CA GLN A 278 -46.83 -60.64 49.45
C GLN A 278 -48.34 -60.58 49.71
N ASP A 279 -49.07 -59.73 48.99
CA ASP A 279 -50.50 -59.47 49.24
C ASP A 279 -51.38 -59.92 48.06
N ALA A 280 -51.25 -61.20 47.67
CA ALA A 280 -52.01 -61.78 46.55
C ALA A 280 -53.54 -61.83 46.79
N ALA A 281 -53.98 -61.61 48.04
CA ALA A 281 -55.38 -61.61 48.50
C ALA A 281 -55.95 -60.21 48.79
N ALA A 282 -55.22 -59.13 48.46
CA ALA A 282 -55.67 -57.75 48.70
C ALA A 282 -56.98 -57.40 47.94
N PRO A 283 -57.85 -56.53 48.51
CA PRO A 283 -59.07 -56.05 47.85
C PRO A 283 -58.78 -55.41 46.49
N GLY A 284 -59.69 -55.55 45.52
CA GLY A 284 -59.47 -55.15 44.11
C GLY A 284 -58.98 -53.71 43.90
N GLU A 285 -59.40 -52.77 44.76
CA GLU A 285 -58.99 -51.36 44.67
C GLU A 285 -57.51 -51.14 45.07
N ALA A 286 -57.00 -51.88 46.07
CA ALA A 286 -55.59 -51.80 46.48
C ALA A 286 -54.66 -52.38 45.40
N ARG A 287 -55.08 -53.46 44.74
CA ARG A 287 -54.35 -54.05 43.62
C ARG A 287 -54.33 -53.14 42.39
N ALA A 288 -55.43 -52.45 42.10
CA ALA A 288 -55.49 -51.45 41.02
C ALA A 288 -54.51 -50.29 41.27
N ARG A 289 -54.45 -49.73 42.49
CA ARG A 289 -53.49 -48.67 42.84
C ARG A 289 -52.03 -49.14 42.77
N LEU A 290 -51.73 -50.37 43.17
CA LEU A 290 -50.37 -50.93 43.04
C LEU A 290 -49.94 -51.13 41.57
N LEU A 291 -50.88 -51.45 40.68
CA LEU A 291 -50.62 -51.52 39.24
C LEU A 291 -50.38 -50.12 38.65
N GLU A 292 -51.20 -49.13 39.02
CA GLU A 292 -51.05 -47.74 38.61
C GLU A 292 -49.70 -47.14 39.06
N MET A 293 -49.28 -47.41 40.29
CA MET A 293 -47.95 -47.01 40.79
C MET A 293 -46.82 -47.70 40.01
N SER A 294 -47.00 -48.96 39.60
CA SER A 294 -45.98 -49.69 38.83
C SER A 294 -45.86 -49.15 37.42
N ASP A 295 -46.99 -48.78 36.82
CA ASP A 295 -47.04 -48.19 35.49
C ASP A 295 -46.42 -46.80 35.50
N THR A 296 -46.76 -45.97 36.50
CA THR A 296 -46.15 -44.66 36.74
C THR A 296 -44.63 -44.77 36.91
N LEU A 297 -44.16 -45.77 37.67
CA LEU A 297 -42.73 -46.01 37.87
C LEU A 297 -42.04 -46.49 36.57
N ALA A 298 -42.72 -47.30 35.75
CA ALA A 298 -42.22 -47.70 34.45
C ALA A 298 -42.09 -46.50 33.51
N HIS A 299 -43.09 -45.61 33.48
CA HIS A 299 -43.05 -44.36 32.74
C HIS A 299 -41.91 -43.43 33.19
N LEU A 300 -41.73 -43.24 34.50
CA LEU A 300 -40.61 -42.44 35.04
C LEU A 300 -39.25 -43.05 34.68
N THR A 301 -39.12 -44.37 34.75
CA THR A 301 -37.89 -45.07 34.34
C THR A 301 -37.60 -44.88 32.87
N SER A 302 -38.63 -44.93 32.02
CA SER A 302 -38.48 -44.65 30.59
C SER A 302 -38.07 -43.20 30.35
N ALA A 303 -38.71 -42.24 31.01
CA ALA A 303 -38.40 -40.81 30.87
C ALA A 303 -36.97 -40.46 31.33
N VAL A 304 -36.50 -41.03 32.44
CA VAL A 304 -35.12 -40.83 32.90
C VAL A 304 -34.11 -41.43 31.92
N ARG A 305 -34.37 -42.66 31.42
CA ARG A 305 -33.53 -43.26 30.37
C ARG A 305 -33.50 -42.40 29.12
N GLU A 306 -34.62 -41.80 28.76
CA GLU A 306 -34.72 -40.89 27.62
C GLU A 306 -33.81 -39.67 27.81
N ILE A 307 -33.85 -39.01 28.96
CA ILE A 307 -33.01 -37.87 29.31
C ILE A 307 -31.51 -38.23 29.31
N VAL A 308 -31.15 -39.36 29.92
CA VAL A 308 -29.75 -39.84 29.98
C VAL A 308 -29.21 -40.09 28.57
N THR A 309 -30.04 -40.68 27.71
CA THR A 309 -29.64 -41.02 26.35
C THR A 309 -29.53 -39.77 25.46
N ASP A 310 -30.37 -38.76 25.68
CA ASP A 310 -30.30 -37.49 24.95
C ASP A 310 -29.06 -36.67 25.38
N LEU A 311 -28.68 -36.73 26.66
CA LEU A 311 -27.45 -36.14 27.18
C LEU A 311 -26.21 -36.79 26.56
N ARG A 312 -26.13 -38.12 26.58
CA ARG A 312 -25.05 -38.87 25.92
C ARG A 312 -25.52 -40.29 25.59
N PRO A 313 -25.59 -40.67 24.30
CA PRO A 313 -25.98 -42.02 23.93
C PRO A 313 -24.83 -42.99 24.24
N GLN A 314 -25.03 -43.86 25.24
CA GLN A 314 -24.05 -44.90 25.62
C GLN A 314 -23.70 -45.84 24.45
N VAL A 315 -24.61 -46.02 23.48
CA VAL A 315 -24.36 -46.79 22.26
C VAL A 315 -23.14 -46.26 21.48
N LEU A 316 -22.88 -44.95 21.51
CA LEU A 316 -21.71 -44.36 20.87
C LEU A 316 -20.41 -44.77 21.56
N ASP A 317 -20.41 -44.87 22.89
CA ASP A 317 -19.25 -45.28 23.67
C ASP A 317 -19.01 -46.80 23.61
N GLU A 318 -20.08 -47.60 23.55
CA GLU A 318 -20.02 -49.06 23.64
C GLU A 318 -19.91 -49.77 22.29
N ARG A 319 -20.50 -49.20 21.23
CA ARG A 319 -20.66 -49.87 19.93
C ARG A 319 -20.13 -49.08 18.74
N GLY A 320 -19.65 -47.86 18.95
CA GLY A 320 -19.09 -47.03 17.88
C GLY A 320 -20.11 -46.13 17.19
N LEU A 321 -19.62 -45.37 16.20
CA LEU A 321 -20.36 -44.31 15.53
C LEU A 321 -21.47 -44.84 14.62
N GLY A 322 -21.21 -45.89 13.85
CA GLY A 322 -22.15 -46.50 12.92
C GLY A 322 -23.39 -46.99 13.66
N ALA A 323 -23.19 -47.84 14.67
CA ALA A 323 -24.25 -48.34 15.54
C ALA A 323 -25.03 -47.21 16.25
N ALA A 324 -24.36 -46.15 16.69
CA ALA A 324 -25.02 -45.02 17.31
C ALA A 324 -25.90 -44.23 16.33
N VAL A 325 -25.44 -44.04 15.09
CA VAL A 325 -26.21 -43.37 14.03
C VAL A 325 -27.41 -44.23 13.60
N GLU A 326 -27.25 -45.54 13.44
CA GLU A 326 -28.35 -46.48 13.20
C GLU A 326 -29.41 -46.38 14.29
N TRP A 327 -28.97 -46.43 15.55
CA TRP A 327 -29.86 -46.30 16.70
C TRP A 327 -30.60 -44.95 16.72
N LEU A 328 -29.90 -43.86 16.40
CA LEU A 328 -30.48 -42.52 16.37
C LEU A 328 -31.53 -42.36 15.27
N VAL A 329 -31.28 -42.93 14.08
CA VAL A 329 -32.23 -42.91 12.95
C VAL A 329 -33.49 -43.72 13.30
N GLN A 330 -33.32 -44.95 13.80
CA GLN A 330 -34.45 -45.80 14.19
C GLN A 330 -35.32 -45.12 15.26
N ARG A 331 -34.67 -44.54 16.28
CA ARG A 331 -35.38 -43.81 17.33
C ARG A 331 -36.13 -42.59 16.78
N THR A 332 -35.55 -41.90 15.81
CA THR A 332 -36.16 -40.73 15.18
C THR A 332 -37.38 -41.11 14.36
N GLU A 333 -37.31 -42.23 13.63
CA GLU A 333 -38.46 -42.84 12.93
C GLU A 333 -39.57 -43.22 13.92
N ASP A 334 -39.26 -43.92 15.01
CA ASP A 334 -40.23 -44.32 16.03
C ASP A 334 -40.93 -43.11 16.68
N ARG A 335 -40.19 -42.03 16.94
CA ARG A 335 -40.74 -40.82 17.58
C ARG A 335 -41.58 -39.96 16.65
N MET A 336 -41.16 -39.85 15.38
CA MET A 336 -41.81 -38.96 14.41
C MET A 336 -42.87 -39.65 13.57
N GLY A 337 -42.87 -40.98 13.54
CA GLY A 337 -43.62 -41.80 12.59
C GLY A 337 -43.06 -41.75 11.16
N LEU A 338 -42.06 -40.92 10.87
CA LEU A 338 -41.59 -40.69 9.50
C LEU A 338 -40.64 -41.80 9.03
N PRO A 339 -40.86 -42.39 7.84
CA PRO A 339 -39.98 -43.42 7.32
C PRO A 339 -38.57 -42.84 7.10
N CYS A 340 -37.58 -43.45 7.75
CA CYS A 340 -36.18 -43.02 7.66
C CYS A 340 -35.34 -44.15 7.05
N THR A 341 -34.50 -43.84 6.06
CA THR A 341 -33.58 -44.83 5.47
C THR A 341 -32.15 -44.39 5.69
N LEU A 342 -31.37 -45.21 6.39
CA LEU A 342 -29.94 -45.00 6.59
C LEU A 342 -29.16 -45.82 5.56
N ALA A 343 -28.31 -45.14 4.79
CA ALA A 343 -27.27 -45.76 3.97
C ALA A 343 -25.92 -45.29 4.50
N THR A 344 -25.13 -46.21 5.06
CA THR A 344 -23.83 -45.91 5.66
C THR A 344 -22.79 -46.93 5.22
N THR A 345 -21.53 -46.48 5.11
CA THR A 345 -20.35 -47.32 4.89
C THR A 345 -19.39 -47.27 6.09
N ILE A 346 -19.87 -46.77 7.24
CA ILE A 346 -19.10 -46.68 8.47
C ILE A 346 -18.87 -48.11 8.97
N ASP A 347 -17.59 -48.48 9.11
CA ASP A 347 -17.17 -49.74 9.73
C ASP A 347 -16.75 -49.46 11.18
N ASP A 348 -17.56 -49.90 12.15
CA ASP A 348 -17.29 -49.72 13.58
C ASP A 348 -16.06 -50.50 14.07
N GLN A 349 -15.48 -51.41 13.26
CA GLN A 349 -14.19 -52.03 13.56
C GLN A 349 -12.99 -51.10 13.29
N VAL A 350 -13.20 -50.02 12.55
CA VAL A 350 -12.18 -49.00 12.30
C VAL A 350 -12.24 -47.97 13.44
N PRO A 351 -11.19 -47.84 14.27
CA PRO A 351 -11.22 -46.91 15.39
C PRO A 351 -11.28 -45.46 14.90
N VAL A 352 -12.32 -44.74 15.34
CA VAL A 352 -12.49 -43.30 15.14
C VAL A 352 -12.09 -42.59 16.43
N ASP A 353 -11.35 -41.48 16.31
CA ASP A 353 -10.99 -40.66 17.47
C ASP A 353 -12.27 -40.19 18.20
N PRO A 354 -12.43 -40.46 19.53
CA PRO A 354 -13.68 -40.18 20.24
C PRO A 354 -14.24 -38.75 20.08
N PRO A 355 -13.44 -37.67 20.04
CA PRO A 355 -13.93 -36.32 19.77
C PRO A 355 -14.59 -36.20 18.38
N ILE A 356 -14.03 -36.85 17.37
CA ILE A 356 -14.56 -36.85 16.00
C ILE A 356 -15.88 -37.63 15.96
N ALA A 357 -15.93 -38.79 16.61
CA ALA A 357 -17.16 -39.60 16.69
C ALA A 357 -18.30 -38.85 17.38
N ILE A 358 -18.02 -38.18 18.50
CA ILE A 358 -19.00 -37.35 19.21
C ILE A 358 -19.46 -36.17 18.35
N ALA A 359 -18.54 -35.43 17.73
CA ALA A 359 -18.89 -34.30 16.87
C ALA A 359 -19.78 -34.73 15.68
N ALA A 360 -19.40 -35.81 14.98
CA ALA A 360 -20.18 -36.36 13.87
C ALA A 360 -21.58 -36.79 14.33
N PHE A 361 -21.67 -37.49 15.46
CA PHE A 361 -22.94 -37.88 16.06
C PHE A 361 -23.83 -36.67 16.38
N ARG A 362 -23.27 -35.61 17.00
CA ARG A 362 -24.01 -34.38 17.33
C ARG A 362 -24.52 -33.65 16.09
N ILE A 363 -23.72 -33.58 15.03
CA ILE A 363 -24.14 -33.00 13.75
C ILE A 363 -25.36 -33.74 13.20
N ILE A 364 -25.33 -35.08 13.20
CA ILE A 364 -26.44 -35.91 12.70
C ILE A 364 -27.67 -35.74 13.59
N GLN A 365 -27.51 -35.75 14.91
CA GLN A 365 -28.58 -35.54 15.90
C GLN A 365 -29.28 -34.19 15.72
N GLU A 366 -28.52 -33.10 15.62
CA GLU A 366 -29.07 -31.76 15.43
C GLU A 366 -29.69 -31.61 14.04
N SER A 367 -29.12 -32.24 13.01
CA SER A 367 -29.70 -32.25 11.66
C SER A 367 -31.06 -32.93 11.65
N LEU A 368 -31.20 -34.11 12.27
CA LEU A 368 -32.48 -34.81 12.40
C LEU A 368 -33.48 -34.01 13.23
N THR A 369 -33.03 -33.34 14.29
CA THR A 369 -33.87 -32.45 15.10
C THR A 369 -34.38 -31.25 14.30
N ASN A 370 -33.53 -30.66 13.45
CA ASN A 370 -33.91 -29.57 12.57
C ASN A 370 -34.89 -30.02 11.48
N VAL A 371 -34.69 -31.21 10.91
CA VAL A 371 -35.66 -31.82 9.98
C VAL A 371 -37.01 -32.01 10.67
N ALA A 372 -37.01 -32.58 11.87
CA ALA A 372 -38.21 -32.78 12.69
C ALA A 372 -38.98 -31.48 12.93
N ARG A 373 -38.26 -30.39 13.24
CA ARG A 373 -38.87 -29.09 13.58
C ARG A 373 -39.27 -28.26 12.37
N HIS A 374 -38.52 -28.31 11.27
CA HIS A 374 -38.60 -27.32 10.21
C HIS A 374 -38.94 -27.87 8.84
N ALA A 375 -38.65 -29.14 8.54
CA ALA A 375 -38.77 -29.65 7.17
C ALA A 375 -40.22 -29.88 6.72
N ARG A 376 -41.21 -29.85 7.63
CA ARG A 376 -42.63 -30.20 7.34
C ARG A 376 -42.78 -31.51 6.56
N ALA A 377 -41.88 -32.47 6.80
CA ALA A 377 -41.93 -33.78 6.17
C ALA A 377 -43.28 -34.45 6.48
N ARG A 378 -43.91 -35.05 5.47
CA ARG A 378 -45.18 -35.79 5.58
C ARG A 378 -44.97 -37.21 5.09
N HIS A 379 -45.74 -38.12 5.69
CA HIS A 379 -45.82 -39.54 5.36
C HIS A 379 -46.04 -39.83 3.89
#